data_AF-A0A2R7R174-F1
#
_entry.id   AF-A0A2R7R174-F1
#
_cell.length_a   1.000
_cell.length_b   1.000
_cell.length_c   1.000
_cell.angle_alpha   90.00
_cell.angle_beta   90.00
_cell.angle_gamma   90.00
#
_symmetry.space_group_name_H-M   'P 1'
#
loop_
_entity.id
_entity.type
_entity.pdbx_description
1 polymer ?
#
loop_
_entity_poly.entity_id
_entity_poly.type
_entity_poly.pdbx_seq_one_letter_code
_entity_poly.pdbx_strand_id
1 'polypeptide(L)'
;MRRAGWGKVLGLVIGGWVSMAAAATPQEVSHGRFQQVPVFLPEGHPQRVVVWFDGGQDHARSRTRIDALRAQGALVAQVDVARLRQVLAKEGSGTCAFGAGDVENFSRWFQAYLHVPGYHLPLIGGDGEGAELAYAVAAQADTQVFAGLLTTGFCPDHARERKVCGAGSSHGRLQPAELNFPWLNAAGESHCAVGNAAAFVRKVAMGRDFQRTAEGDDLPGLLAAAQVVGAQKGVSLAPPPDALKGLPVVEVPASKPGDTFAIFVSGDGGWAGLDKEVAAALGEAGVPVVGVDSLRYFWTARTPEGFARDLERIASHYSQQWQRKR
;
A
#
# COMPACT_ATOMS: atom_id res chain seq x y z
N MET A 1 1.05 86.24 5.86
CA MET A 1 0.98 85.78 4.45
C MET A 1 2.30 85.10 4.08
N ARG A 2 2.22 83.89 3.49
CA ARG A 2 3.31 83.07 2.89
C ARG A 2 4.30 82.48 3.93
N ARG A 3 4.75 81.22 3.89
CA ARG A 3 4.93 80.22 2.82
C ARG A 3 4.67 78.78 3.30
N ALA A 4 4.32 77.95 2.33
CA ALA A 4 4.08 76.51 2.43
C ALA A 4 5.36 75.69 2.66
N GLY A 5 5.21 74.54 3.34
CA GLY A 5 6.17 73.45 3.38
C GLY A 5 5.45 72.11 3.21
N TRP A 6 5.59 71.49 2.03
CA TRP A 6 5.14 70.13 1.76
C TRP A 6 6.19 69.12 2.26
N GLY A 7 5.86 68.34 3.30
CA GLY A 7 6.58 67.12 3.65
C GLY A 7 5.88 65.91 3.02
N LYS A 8 6.56 65.25 2.07
CA LYS A 8 6.12 63.96 1.51
C LYS A 8 6.53 62.85 2.49
N VAL A 9 5.55 62.17 3.10
CA VAL A 9 5.77 60.88 3.79
C VAL A 9 5.58 59.78 2.74
N LEU A 10 6.65 59.07 2.42
CA LEU A 10 6.63 57.90 1.54
C LEU A 10 6.31 56.67 2.42
N GLY A 11 5.07 56.19 2.37
CA GLY A 11 4.67 54.95 3.01
C GLY A 11 5.20 53.75 2.22
N LEU A 12 6.12 52.99 2.80
CA LEU A 12 6.62 51.74 2.25
C LEU A 12 5.58 50.63 2.54
N VAL A 13 4.76 50.29 1.55
CA VAL A 13 3.87 49.12 1.61
C VAL A 13 4.69 47.89 1.26
N ILE A 14 5.11 47.13 2.27
CA ILE A 14 5.70 45.80 2.07
C ILE A 14 4.55 44.85 1.75
N GLY A 15 4.23 44.72 0.46
CA GLY A 15 3.32 43.68 -0.03
C GLY A 15 4.00 42.32 0.14
N GLY A 16 3.55 41.53 1.11
CA GLY A 16 3.96 40.14 1.26
C GLY A 16 3.49 39.34 0.05
N TRP A 17 4.43 38.82 -0.72
CA TRP A 17 4.14 37.85 -1.77
C TRP A 17 3.81 36.53 -1.08
N VAL A 18 2.52 36.22 -0.95
CA VAL A 18 2.08 34.87 -0.64
C VAL A 18 2.38 34.04 -1.89
N SER A 19 3.51 33.34 -1.89
CA SER A 19 3.78 32.29 -2.87
C SER A 19 2.72 31.20 -2.67
N MET A 20 1.71 31.18 -3.54
CA MET A 20 0.90 29.98 -3.74
C MET A 20 1.84 28.89 -4.21
N ALA A 21 2.13 27.92 -3.34
CA ALA A 21 2.82 26.71 -3.72
C ALA A 21 1.99 26.05 -4.84
N ALA A 22 2.54 26.00 -6.05
CA ALA A 22 1.93 25.28 -7.14
C ALA A 22 1.79 23.81 -6.71
N ALA A 23 0.56 23.30 -6.70
CA ALA A 23 0.30 21.90 -6.42
C ALA A 23 1.05 21.06 -7.47
N ALA A 24 2.04 20.28 -7.02
CA ALA A 24 2.77 19.38 -7.90
C ALA A 24 1.78 18.40 -8.54
N THR A 25 1.84 18.29 -9.87
CA THR A 25 1.03 17.32 -10.62
C THR A 25 1.36 15.91 -10.11
N PRO A 26 0.37 15.08 -9.77
CA PRO A 26 0.64 13.72 -9.31
C PRO A 26 1.40 12.94 -10.38
N GLN A 27 2.29 12.05 -9.94
CA GLN A 27 2.99 11.17 -10.85
C GLN A 27 2.06 10.01 -11.21
N GLU A 28 1.77 9.84 -12.50
CA GLU A 28 0.99 8.69 -12.96
C GLU A 28 1.89 7.47 -13.16
N VAL A 29 1.44 6.33 -12.63
CA VAL A 29 2.14 5.05 -12.78
C VAL A 29 1.21 3.98 -13.36
N SER A 30 1.78 2.97 -14.01
CA SER A 30 1.03 1.83 -14.53
C SER A 30 1.80 0.54 -14.32
N HIS A 31 1.16 -0.47 -13.74
CA HIS A 31 1.74 -1.79 -13.54
C HIS A 31 0.64 -2.86 -13.43
N GLY A 32 0.80 -3.96 -14.16
CA GLY A 32 -0.21 -5.01 -14.26
C GLY A 32 -1.57 -4.45 -14.69
N ARG A 33 -2.57 -4.64 -13.84
CA ARG A 33 -3.97 -4.25 -14.06
C ARG A 33 -4.28 -2.81 -13.66
N PHE A 34 -3.33 -2.15 -13.00
CA PHE A 34 -3.45 -0.77 -12.56
C PHE A 34 -2.89 0.15 -13.64
N GLN A 35 -3.78 0.88 -14.31
CA GLN A 35 -3.43 1.76 -15.43
C GLN A 35 -3.70 3.22 -15.10
N GLN A 36 -2.70 4.08 -15.38
CA GLN A 36 -2.77 5.53 -15.19
C GLN A 36 -3.18 5.89 -13.76
N VAL A 37 -2.59 5.23 -12.77
CA VAL A 37 -2.89 5.47 -11.36
C VAL A 37 -2.09 6.69 -10.89
N PRO A 38 -2.75 7.80 -10.51
CA PRO A 38 -2.05 8.92 -9.91
C PRO A 38 -1.52 8.54 -8.52
N VAL A 39 -0.25 8.84 -8.30
CA VAL A 39 0.46 8.64 -7.03
C VAL A 39 0.90 9.98 -6.48
N PHE A 40 0.56 10.21 -5.21
CA PHE A 40 0.74 11.46 -4.49
C PHE A 40 1.80 11.27 -3.40
N LEU A 41 2.96 11.89 -3.58
CA LEU A 41 4.06 11.82 -2.62
C LEU A 41 3.85 12.82 -1.48
N PRO A 42 4.10 12.41 -0.22
CA PRO A 42 4.14 13.34 0.90
C PRO A 42 5.40 14.22 0.84
N GLU A 43 5.46 15.24 1.69
CA GLU A 43 6.72 15.93 1.95
C GLU A 43 7.66 15.01 2.75
N GLY A 44 8.90 14.90 2.30
CA GLY A 44 9.90 14.01 2.92
C GLY A 44 9.66 12.53 2.64
N HIS A 45 10.18 11.67 3.52
CA HIS A 45 10.03 10.22 3.37
C HIS A 45 8.61 9.75 3.72
N PRO A 46 8.00 8.86 2.92
CA PRO A 46 6.71 8.27 3.27
C PRO A 46 6.74 7.58 4.64
N GLN A 47 5.79 7.96 5.50
CA GLN A 47 5.60 7.33 6.80
C GLN A 47 4.66 6.13 6.70
N ARG A 48 3.77 6.13 5.70
CA ARG A 48 2.83 5.06 5.39
C ARG A 48 2.48 5.07 3.92
N VAL A 49 1.93 3.96 3.44
CA VAL A 49 1.46 3.81 2.07
C VAL A 49 -0.02 3.52 2.09
N VAL A 50 -0.77 4.16 1.19
CA VAL A 50 -2.23 3.98 1.05
C VAL A 50 -2.53 3.65 -0.41
N VAL A 51 -3.24 2.55 -0.66
CA VAL A 51 -3.89 2.27 -1.94
C VAL A 51 -5.38 2.55 -1.75
N TRP A 52 -5.83 3.68 -2.31
CA TRP A 52 -7.20 4.14 -2.17
C TRP A 52 -8.02 3.82 -3.42
N PHE A 53 -9.01 2.95 -3.30
CA PHE A 53 -10.01 2.68 -4.31
C PHE A 53 -11.08 3.78 -4.30
N ASP A 54 -10.98 4.70 -5.26
CA ASP A 54 -11.92 5.81 -5.43
C ASP A 54 -13.17 5.31 -6.15
N GLY A 55 -14.32 5.42 -5.48
CA GLY A 55 -15.63 5.03 -6.03
C GLY A 55 -16.16 6.03 -7.06
N GLY A 56 -15.57 7.23 -7.16
CA GLY A 56 -15.87 8.21 -8.20
C GLY A 56 -17.13 9.04 -7.99
N GLN A 57 -17.79 8.95 -6.83
CA GLN A 57 -19.06 9.65 -6.57
C GLN A 57 -18.88 11.15 -6.27
N ASP A 58 -17.79 11.55 -5.61
CA ASP A 58 -17.53 12.94 -5.20
C ASP A 58 -16.03 13.28 -5.36
N HIS A 59 -15.66 13.81 -6.53
CA HIS A 59 -14.28 14.17 -6.84
C HIS A 59 -13.67 15.23 -5.91
N ALA A 60 -14.48 16.15 -5.36
CA ALA A 60 -14.01 17.20 -4.48
C ALA A 60 -13.63 16.61 -3.10
N ARG A 61 -14.47 15.72 -2.58
CA ARG A 61 -14.20 14.97 -1.35
C ARG A 61 -13.02 14.00 -1.53
N SER A 62 -12.95 13.29 -2.66
CA SER A 62 -11.80 12.43 -2.97
C SER A 62 -10.50 13.23 -2.98
N ARG A 63 -10.45 14.39 -3.66
CA ARG A 63 -9.25 15.25 -3.65
C ARG A 63 -8.87 15.71 -2.24
N THR A 64 -9.84 16.21 -1.48
CA THR A 64 -9.61 16.67 -0.10
C THR A 64 -9.04 15.56 0.78
N ARG A 65 -9.55 14.33 0.63
CA ARG A 65 -9.06 13.14 1.35
C ARG A 65 -7.61 12.81 1.01
N ILE A 66 -7.29 12.76 -0.28
CA ILE A 66 -5.93 12.44 -0.75
C ILE A 66 -4.94 13.50 -0.27
N ASP A 67 -5.28 14.78 -0.38
CA ASP A 67 -4.43 15.89 0.08
C ASP A 67 -4.19 15.83 1.59
N ALA A 68 -5.21 15.51 2.38
CA ALA A 68 -5.09 15.39 3.83
C ALA A 68 -4.26 14.17 4.26
N LEU A 69 -4.42 13.02 3.61
CA LEU A 69 -3.59 11.84 3.84
C LEU A 69 -2.11 12.14 3.52
N ARG A 70 -1.86 12.79 2.38
CA ARG A 70 -0.53 13.24 1.96
C ARG A 70 0.09 14.18 2.98
N ALA A 71 -0.67 15.16 3.48
CA ALA A 71 -0.21 16.10 4.51
C ALA A 71 0.21 15.41 5.82
N GLN A 72 -0.32 14.21 6.10
CA GLN A 72 0.09 13.41 7.26
C GLN A 72 1.26 12.46 6.99
N GLY A 73 1.91 12.54 5.82
CA GLY A 73 3.06 11.70 5.48
C GLY A 73 2.70 10.40 4.75
N ALA A 74 1.48 10.27 4.22
CA ALA A 74 1.11 9.12 3.40
C ALA A 74 1.55 9.28 1.95
N LEU A 75 2.16 8.23 1.38
CA LEU A 75 2.24 8.01 -0.06
C LEU A 75 0.94 7.37 -0.52
N VAL A 76 0.18 8.05 -1.38
CA VAL A 76 -1.17 7.61 -1.75
C VAL A 76 -1.24 7.27 -3.24
N ALA A 77 -1.64 6.05 -3.57
CA ALA A 77 -2.03 5.66 -4.93
C ALA A 77 -3.56 5.66 -5.03
N GLN A 78 -4.13 6.51 -5.88
CA GLN A 78 -5.58 6.64 -6.06
C GLN A 78 -6.04 5.81 -7.26
N VAL A 79 -6.68 4.69 -7.00
CA VAL A 79 -7.16 3.75 -8.02
C VAL A 79 -8.61 4.06 -8.36
N ASP A 80 -8.85 4.47 -9.61
CA ASP A 80 -10.20 4.61 -10.16
C ASP A 80 -10.83 3.21 -10.37
N VAL A 81 -11.88 2.92 -9.60
CA VAL A 81 -12.55 1.60 -9.61
C VAL A 81 -13.26 1.34 -10.93
N ALA A 82 -13.84 2.37 -11.57
CA ALA A 82 -14.51 2.23 -12.85
C ALA A 82 -13.51 1.87 -13.94
N ARG A 83 -12.33 2.52 -13.96
CA ARG A 83 -11.24 2.19 -14.87
C ARG A 83 -10.71 0.78 -14.64
N LEU A 84 -10.43 0.41 -13.38
CA LEU A 84 -9.95 -0.93 -13.06
C LEU A 84 -10.92 -2.00 -13.55
N ARG A 85 -12.24 -1.82 -13.33
CA ARG A 85 -13.25 -2.76 -13.83
C ARG A 85 -13.28 -2.84 -15.35
N GLN A 86 -13.07 -1.72 -16.06
CA GLN A 86 -12.94 -1.73 -17.52
C GLN A 86 -11.71 -2.53 -17.99
N VAL A 87 -10.57 -2.41 -17.30
CA VAL A 87 -9.37 -3.20 -17.58
C VAL A 87 -9.67 -4.69 -17.39
N LEU A 88 -10.26 -5.06 -16.23
CA LEU A 88 -10.64 -6.45 -15.92
C LEU A 88 -11.68 -7.04 -16.86
N ALA A 89 -12.57 -6.21 -17.43
CA ALA A 89 -13.55 -6.65 -18.42
C ALA A 89 -12.88 -6.93 -19.78
N LYS A 90 -11.91 -6.10 -20.19
CA LYS A 90 -11.19 -6.23 -21.47
C LYS A 90 -10.27 -7.45 -21.52
N GLU A 91 -9.72 -7.88 -20.39
CA GLU A 91 -8.87 -9.09 -20.32
C GLU A 91 -9.62 -10.38 -20.70
N GLY A 92 -10.95 -10.38 -20.72
CA GLY A 92 -11.75 -11.59 -20.97
C GLY A 92 -11.59 -12.67 -19.89
N SER A 93 -10.89 -12.34 -18.80
CA SER A 93 -10.69 -13.23 -17.66
C SER A 93 -12.03 -13.58 -16.99
N GLY A 94 -12.13 -14.80 -16.46
CA GLY A 94 -13.37 -15.30 -15.84
C GLY A 94 -13.80 -14.52 -14.58
N THR A 95 -14.66 -15.14 -13.78
CA THR A 95 -14.86 -14.72 -12.37
C THR A 95 -13.58 -14.97 -11.58
N CYS A 96 -13.40 -14.30 -10.43
CA CYS A 96 -12.24 -14.53 -9.54
C CYS A 96 -10.86 -14.19 -10.14
N ALA A 97 -10.79 -13.16 -10.99
CA ALA A 97 -9.58 -12.79 -11.71
C ALA A 97 -8.72 -11.72 -11.01
N PHE A 98 -9.24 -11.07 -9.96
CA PHE A 98 -8.57 -9.98 -9.25
C PHE A 98 -8.54 -10.24 -7.75
N GLY A 99 -7.47 -9.85 -7.07
CA GLY A 99 -7.40 -10.02 -5.62
C GLY A 99 -6.23 -9.37 -4.91
N ALA A 100 -5.99 -9.80 -3.66
CA ALA A 100 -4.99 -9.23 -2.77
C ALA A 100 -3.57 -9.24 -3.37
N GLY A 101 -3.21 -10.30 -4.10
CA GLY A 101 -1.91 -10.40 -4.77
C GLY A 101 -1.68 -9.34 -5.83
N ASP A 102 -2.72 -8.92 -6.57
CA ASP A 102 -2.62 -7.81 -7.53
C ASP A 102 -2.26 -6.50 -6.82
N VAL A 103 -2.93 -6.22 -5.69
CA VAL A 103 -2.69 -5.00 -4.91
C VAL A 103 -1.32 -5.05 -4.23
N GLU A 104 -0.91 -6.20 -3.71
CA GLU A 104 0.43 -6.37 -3.11
C GLU A 104 1.52 -6.11 -4.14
N ASN A 105 1.41 -6.76 -5.31
CA ASN A 105 2.37 -6.63 -6.39
C ASN A 105 2.45 -5.17 -6.88
N PHE A 106 1.30 -4.52 -7.10
CA PHE A 106 1.25 -3.09 -7.45
C PHE A 106 1.90 -2.20 -6.40
N SER A 107 1.58 -2.42 -5.11
CA SER A 107 2.14 -1.67 -3.98
C SER A 107 3.65 -1.79 -3.89
N ARG A 108 4.17 -3.01 -3.94
CA ARG A 108 5.62 -3.27 -3.94
C ARG A 108 6.28 -2.58 -5.12
N TRP A 109 5.71 -2.73 -6.31
CA TRP A 109 6.26 -2.16 -7.53
C TRP A 109 6.35 -0.64 -7.46
N PHE A 110 5.28 0.08 -7.10
CA PHE A 110 5.35 1.55 -7.11
C PHE A 110 6.22 2.11 -5.98
N GLN A 111 6.30 1.41 -4.84
CA GLN A 111 7.22 1.77 -3.76
C GLN A 111 8.69 1.60 -4.19
N ALA A 112 9.01 0.49 -4.86
CA ALA A 112 10.33 0.30 -5.46
C ALA A 112 10.62 1.35 -6.54
N TYR A 113 9.63 1.66 -7.37
CA TYR A 113 9.70 2.67 -8.42
C TYR A 113 10.01 4.08 -7.90
N LEU A 114 9.39 4.45 -6.79
CA LEU A 114 9.65 5.71 -6.12
C LEU A 114 10.85 5.65 -5.16
N HIS A 115 11.60 4.54 -5.17
CA HIS A 115 12.78 4.32 -4.32
C HIS A 115 12.48 4.54 -2.83
N VAL A 116 11.29 4.13 -2.38
CA VAL A 116 10.91 4.16 -0.97
C VAL A 116 11.84 3.21 -0.19
N PRO A 117 12.49 3.67 0.90
CA PRO A 117 13.32 2.81 1.73
C PRO A 117 12.50 1.69 2.38
N GLY A 118 12.91 0.43 2.18
CA GLY A 118 12.15 -0.72 2.68
C GLY A 118 10.77 -0.86 2.02
N TYR A 119 9.95 -1.79 2.51
CA TYR A 119 8.58 -1.99 2.03
C TYR A 119 7.58 -1.68 3.13
N HIS A 120 6.74 -0.67 2.93
CA HIS A 120 5.62 -0.39 3.82
C HIS A 120 4.43 -1.24 3.40
N LEU A 121 3.87 -2.02 4.33
CA LEU A 121 2.58 -2.67 4.07
C LEU A 121 1.55 -1.58 3.77
N PRO A 122 0.84 -1.63 2.63
CA PRO A 122 -0.11 -0.59 2.31
C PRO A 122 -1.34 -0.74 3.22
N LEU A 123 -1.87 0.41 3.64
CA LEU A 123 -3.27 0.52 4.00
C LEU A 123 -4.08 0.39 2.71
N ILE A 124 -5.01 -0.56 2.66
CA ILE A 124 -6.00 -0.63 1.60
C ILE A 124 -7.21 0.17 2.06
N GLY A 125 -7.77 1.00 1.20
CA GLY A 125 -8.97 1.74 1.55
C GLY A 125 -9.81 2.12 0.35
N GLY A 126 -10.98 2.69 0.60
CA GLY A 126 -11.86 3.13 -0.47
C GLY A 126 -13.13 3.81 0.02
N ASP A 127 -13.84 4.40 -0.93
CA ASP A 127 -15.15 5.02 -0.72
C ASP A 127 -16.25 4.39 -1.58
N GLY A 128 -17.47 4.26 -1.04
CA GLY A 128 -18.61 3.72 -1.78
C GLY A 128 -18.33 2.32 -2.35
N GLU A 129 -18.50 2.16 -3.67
CA GLU A 129 -18.15 0.93 -4.38
C GLU A 129 -16.65 0.57 -4.26
N GLY A 130 -15.77 1.56 -4.07
CA GLY A 130 -14.36 1.33 -3.78
C GLY A 130 -14.12 0.78 -2.39
N ALA A 131 -14.93 1.16 -1.40
CA ALA A 131 -14.90 0.55 -0.07
C ALA A 131 -15.30 -0.93 -0.11
N GLU A 132 -16.31 -1.26 -0.92
CA GLU A 132 -16.79 -2.63 -1.14
C GLU A 132 -15.73 -3.51 -1.81
N LEU A 133 -15.10 -3.00 -2.88
CA LEU A 133 -13.97 -3.67 -3.54
C LEU A 133 -12.78 -3.83 -2.58
N ALA A 134 -12.41 -2.78 -1.85
CA ALA A 134 -11.32 -2.81 -0.88
C ALA A 134 -11.54 -3.89 0.19
N TYR A 135 -12.77 -4.01 0.72
CA TYR A 135 -13.13 -5.08 1.64
C TYR A 135 -13.01 -6.47 1.00
N ALA A 136 -13.57 -6.65 -0.19
CA ALA A 136 -13.55 -7.95 -0.89
C ALA A 136 -12.11 -8.46 -1.10
N VAL A 137 -11.22 -7.54 -1.48
CA VAL A 137 -9.79 -7.81 -1.67
C VAL A 137 -9.10 -8.07 -0.34
N ALA A 138 -9.35 -7.23 0.67
CA ALA A 138 -8.79 -7.39 2.01
C ALA A 138 -9.13 -8.75 2.63
N ALA A 139 -10.34 -9.25 2.41
CA ALA A 139 -10.79 -10.53 2.93
C ALA A 139 -10.12 -11.77 2.30
N GLN A 140 -9.28 -11.60 1.29
CA GLN A 140 -8.43 -12.66 0.73
C GLN A 140 -7.01 -12.66 1.33
N ALA A 141 -6.63 -11.60 2.04
CA ALA A 141 -5.26 -11.34 2.41
C ALA A 141 -4.85 -11.99 3.74
N ASP A 142 -3.60 -12.44 3.79
CA ASP A 142 -2.92 -12.85 5.02
C ASP A 142 -2.33 -11.63 5.76
N THR A 143 -1.88 -11.85 6.99
CA THR A 143 -1.23 -10.94 7.97
C THR A 143 -0.08 -10.08 7.44
N GLN A 144 0.52 -10.39 6.29
CA GLN A 144 1.71 -9.69 5.76
C GLN A 144 1.49 -8.99 4.41
N VAL A 145 0.24 -8.87 3.98
CA VAL A 145 -0.09 -8.23 2.69
C VAL A 145 -0.50 -6.77 2.91
N PHE A 146 -1.35 -6.51 3.90
CA PHE A 146 -1.89 -5.18 4.21
C PHE A 146 -1.67 -4.80 5.67
N ALA A 147 -1.45 -3.51 5.93
CA ALA A 147 -1.36 -2.98 7.31
C ALA A 147 -2.75 -2.88 7.97
N GLY A 148 -3.78 -2.70 7.14
CA GLY A 148 -5.18 -2.65 7.56
C GLY A 148 -6.10 -2.10 6.47
N LEU A 149 -7.39 -2.12 6.76
CA LEU A 149 -8.46 -1.68 5.86
C LEU A 149 -9.13 -0.40 6.39
N LEU A 150 -9.29 0.60 5.53
CA LEU A 150 -9.97 1.86 5.85
C LEU A 150 -11.10 2.13 4.86
N THR A 151 -12.34 2.20 5.34
CA THR A 151 -13.50 2.39 4.45
C THR A 151 -14.36 3.57 4.85
N THR A 152 -14.98 4.18 3.85
CA THR A 152 -16.04 5.18 4.03
C THR A 152 -17.15 4.94 3.04
N GLY A 153 -18.41 5.08 3.45
CA GLY A 153 -19.54 4.73 2.58
C GLY A 153 -19.59 3.25 2.19
N PHE A 154 -19.14 2.37 3.09
CA PHE A 154 -19.21 0.92 2.84
C PHE A 154 -20.67 0.45 2.84
N CYS A 155 -21.12 -0.17 1.75
CA CYS A 155 -22.47 -0.72 1.66
C CYS A 155 -22.51 -2.17 1.11
N PRO A 156 -22.60 -3.19 1.96
CA PRO A 156 -22.45 -4.58 1.53
C PRO A 156 -23.57 -5.10 0.61
N ASP A 157 -24.74 -4.45 0.58
CA ASP A 157 -25.91 -4.91 -0.18
C ASP A 157 -25.83 -4.59 -1.69
N HIS A 158 -25.12 -3.51 -2.04
CA HIS A 158 -25.01 -3.03 -3.42
C HIS A 158 -23.83 -3.66 -4.16
N ALA A 159 -22.83 -4.15 -3.43
CA ALA A 159 -21.64 -4.77 -3.97
C ALA A 159 -21.95 -5.91 -4.95
N ARG A 160 -21.25 -5.89 -6.10
CA ARG A 160 -21.31 -6.90 -7.16
C ARG A 160 -19.90 -7.31 -7.62
N GLU A 161 -19.07 -7.71 -6.66
CA GLU A 161 -17.64 -8.00 -6.88
C GLU A 161 -17.37 -9.39 -7.49
N ARG A 162 -17.87 -9.65 -8.71
CA ARG A 162 -17.73 -10.96 -9.39
C ARG A 162 -16.29 -11.30 -9.79
N LYS A 163 -15.41 -10.30 -9.83
CA LYS A 163 -13.99 -10.46 -10.16
C LYS A 163 -13.14 -10.83 -8.95
N VAL A 164 -13.67 -10.68 -7.74
CA VAL A 164 -12.97 -10.99 -6.49
C VAL A 164 -13.71 -12.12 -5.78
N CYS A 165 -13.00 -13.20 -5.44
CA CYS A 165 -13.59 -14.39 -4.82
C CYS A 165 -12.81 -14.80 -3.58
N GLY A 166 -13.51 -15.29 -2.58
CA GLY A 166 -12.88 -15.76 -1.35
C GLY A 166 -13.87 -15.69 -0.20
N ALA A 167 -13.38 -15.81 1.03
CA ALA A 167 -14.23 -15.77 2.22
C ALA A 167 -15.09 -14.49 2.29
N GLY A 168 -14.56 -13.35 1.85
CA GLY A 168 -15.28 -12.07 1.88
C GLY A 168 -16.20 -11.78 0.70
N SER A 169 -16.19 -12.58 -0.37
CA SER A 169 -17.04 -12.38 -1.55
C SER A 169 -17.41 -13.71 -2.19
N SER A 170 -18.72 -13.99 -2.24
CA SER A 170 -19.28 -15.18 -2.87
C SER A 170 -20.35 -14.79 -3.89
N HIS A 171 -20.20 -15.28 -5.12
CA HIS A 171 -21.07 -14.93 -6.25
C HIS A 171 -21.27 -13.41 -6.44
N GLY A 172 -20.24 -12.62 -6.12
CA GLY A 172 -20.24 -11.16 -6.19
C GLY A 172 -20.93 -10.45 -5.03
N ARG A 173 -21.42 -11.17 -4.01
CA ARG A 173 -22.00 -10.59 -2.80
C ARG A 173 -20.98 -10.63 -1.68
N LEU A 174 -20.86 -9.54 -0.92
CA LEU A 174 -19.96 -9.51 0.23
C LEU A 174 -20.49 -10.38 1.35
N GLN A 175 -19.57 -11.07 2.03
CA GLN A 175 -19.84 -11.88 3.22
C GLN A 175 -18.87 -11.43 4.32
N PRO A 176 -19.31 -11.37 5.59
CA PRO A 176 -18.40 -11.17 6.71
C PRO A 176 -17.37 -12.30 6.73
N ALA A 177 -16.09 -11.95 6.77
CA ALA A 177 -14.97 -12.87 6.83
C ALA A 177 -13.99 -12.43 7.90
N GLU A 178 -13.17 -13.35 8.39
CA GLU A 178 -12.07 -12.98 9.28
C GLU A 178 -11.04 -12.13 8.52
N LEU A 179 -10.62 -11.03 9.14
CA LEU A 179 -9.51 -10.21 8.68
C LEU A 179 -8.37 -10.35 9.67
N ASN A 180 -7.17 -10.53 9.14
CA ASN A 180 -5.94 -10.68 9.92
C ASN A 180 -5.30 -9.35 10.34
N PHE A 181 -6.01 -8.25 10.11
CA PHE A 181 -5.57 -6.88 10.38
C PHE A 181 -6.78 -5.99 10.71
N PRO A 182 -6.56 -4.83 11.35
CA PRO A 182 -7.64 -3.91 11.71
C PRO A 182 -8.42 -3.42 10.48
N TRP A 183 -9.75 -3.38 10.61
CA TRP A 183 -10.63 -2.69 9.69
C TRP A 183 -11.35 -1.55 10.42
N LEU A 184 -11.12 -0.31 9.97
CA LEU A 184 -11.81 0.87 10.48
C LEU A 184 -12.74 1.45 9.42
N ASN A 185 -14.03 1.51 9.74
CA ASN A 185 -15.08 1.97 8.84
C ASN A 185 -15.74 3.27 9.33
N ALA A 186 -15.97 4.24 8.44
CA ALA A 186 -16.76 5.42 8.76
C ALA A 186 -18.23 5.03 8.90
N ALA A 187 -18.81 5.24 10.08
CA ALA A 187 -20.20 4.90 10.35
C ALA A 187 -21.18 5.75 9.50
N GLY A 188 -22.30 5.13 9.11
CA GLY A 188 -23.52 5.83 8.68
C GLY A 188 -23.42 6.61 7.36
N GLU A 189 -23.62 5.93 6.23
CA GLU A 189 -23.90 6.59 4.95
C GLU A 189 -25.41 6.61 4.67
N SER A 190 -25.91 7.70 4.09
CA SER A 190 -27.33 7.92 3.76
C SER A 190 -27.91 6.95 2.72
N HIS A 191 -27.05 6.35 1.89
CA HIS A 191 -27.46 5.49 0.77
C HIS A 191 -27.41 3.99 1.10
N CYS A 192 -26.84 3.63 2.25
CA CYS A 192 -26.90 2.28 2.77
C CYS A 192 -28.00 2.19 3.81
N ALA A 193 -28.85 1.16 3.75
CA ALA A 193 -29.86 0.96 4.78
C ALA A 193 -29.17 0.87 6.15
N VAL A 194 -29.36 1.90 6.98
CA VAL A 194 -28.72 2.06 8.29
C VAL A 194 -29.04 0.81 9.12
N GLY A 195 -28.04 -0.06 9.29
CA GLY A 195 -28.21 -1.37 9.92
C GLY A 195 -27.36 -2.45 9.26
N ASN A 196 -27.31 -2.51 7.92
CA ASN A 196 -26.60 -3.60 7.25
C ASN A 196 -25.08 -3.41 7.25
N ALA A 197 -24.57 -2.20 6.99
CA ALA A 197 -23.14 -1.93 7.05
C ALA A 197 -22.57 -2.10 8.48
N ALA A 198 -23.17 -1.45 9.48
CA ALA A 198 -22.71 -1.56 10.87
C ALA A 198 -22.84 -2.99 11.44
N ALA A 199 -23.94 -3.70 11.14
CA ALA A 199 -24.07 -5.10 11.54
C ALA A 199 -23.06 -6.00 10.83
N PHE A 200 -22.71 -5.70 9.58
CA PHE A 200 -21.68 -6.41 8.84
C PHE A 200 -20.30 -6.20 9.46
N VAL A 201 -19.89 -4.95 9.72
CA VAL A 201 -18.61 -4.61 10.34
C VAL A 201 -18.45 -5.32 11.69
N ARG A 202 -19.50 -5.34 12.51
CA ARG A 202 -19.49 -6.03 13.83
C ARG A 202 -19.31 -7.54 13.75
N LYS A 203 -19.64 -8.18 12.62
CA LYS A 203 -19.41 -9.62 12.42
C LYS A 203 -17.96 -9.95 12.08
N VAL A 204 -17.17 -8.94 11.67
CA VAL A 204 -15.74 -9.10 11.41
C VAL A 204 -14.97 -8.81 12.70
N ALA A 205 -14.20 -9.79 13.20
CA ALA A 205 -13.58 -9.74 14.53
C ALA A 205 -12.75 -8.46 14.77
N MET A 206 -11.97 -8.03 13.75
CA MET A 206 -11.14 -6.83 13.79
C MET A 206 -11.79 -5.59 13.15
N GLY A 207 -13.08 -5.67 12.80
CA GLY A 207 -13.87 -4.55 12.26
C GLY A 207 -14.39 -3.63 13.35
N ARG A 208 -14.14 -2.32 13.23
CA ARG A 208 -14.66 -1.28 14.13
C ARG A 208 -15.15 -0.09 13.33
N ASP A 209 -16.21 0.53 13.82
CA ASP A 209 -16.70 1.79 13.26
C ASP A 209 -16.06 2.99 13.98
N PHE A 210 -15.74 4.05 13.24
CA PHE A 210 -15.49 5.38 13.78
C PHE A 210 -16.62 6.33 13.38
N GLN A 211 -16.86 7.35 14.21
CA GLN A 211 -17.96 8.30 14.00
C GLN A 211 -17.54 9.42 13.04
N ARG A 212 -18.50 9.86 12.22
CA ARG A 212 -18.42 11.11 11.48
C ARG A 212 -18.59 12.30 12.43
N THR A 213 -18.18 13.49 12.01
CA THR A 213 -18.53 14.72 12.72
C THR A 213 -20.05 14.95 12.70
N ALA A 214 -20.52 15.94 13.48
CA ALA A 214 -21.94 16.32 13.47
C ALA A 214 -22.41 16.77 12.08
N GLU A 215 -21.51 17.30 11.25
CA GLU A 215 -21.72 17.72 9.87
C GLU A 215 -21.63 16.56 8.86
N GLY A 216 -21.34 15.34 9.33
CA GLY A 216 -21.22 14.15 8.49
C GLY A 216 -19.84 13.96 7.85
N ASP A 217 -18.81 14.69 8.30
CA ASP A 217 -17.44 14.54 7.78
C ASP A 217 -16.74 13.31 8.40
N ASP A 218 -16.26 12.40 7.57
CA ASP A 218 -15.47 11.24 7.97
C ASP A 218 -13.97 11.54 8.04
N LEU A 219 -13.50 12.65 7.45
CA LEU A 219 -12.09 12.88 7.25
C LEU A 219 -11.26 12.92 8.55
N PRO A 220 -11.68 13.60 9.64
CA PRO A 220 -10.89 13.61 10.88
C PRO A 220 -10.68 12.21 11.46
N GLY A 221 -11.75 11.40 11.48
CA GLY A 221 -11.71 10.02 11.96
C GLY A 221 -10.87 9.12 11.05
N LEU A 222 -10.99 9.28 9.73
CA LEU A 222 -10.21 8.55 8.73
C LEU A 222 -8.72 8.83 8.87
N LEU A 223 -8.33 10.09 9.06
CA LEU A 223 -6.93 10.47 9.24
C LEU A 223 -6.34 9.87 10.53
N ALA A 224 -7.09 9.94 11.64
CA ALA A 224 -6.68 9.30 12.89
C ALA A 224 -6.54 7.78 12.73
N ALA A 225 -7.49 7.14 12.03
CA ALA A 225 -7.45 5.72 11.70
C ALA A 225 -6.21 5.35 10.86
N ALA A 226 -5.94 6.12 9.80
CA ALA A 226 -4.76 5.93 8.95
C ALA A 226 -3.45 6.11 9.72
N GLN A 227 -3.39 7.06 10.65
CA GLN A 227 -2.22 7.26 11.49
C GLN A 227 -2.00 6.07 12.44
N VAL A 228 -3.04 5.59 13.12
CA VAL A 228 -2.93 4.50 14.10
C VAL A 228 -2.64 3.15 13.43
N VAL A 229 -3.40 2.81 12.38
CA VAL A 229 -3.25 1.53 11.68
C VAL A 229 -1.99 1.54 10.82
N GLY A 230 -1.69 2.67 10.17
CA GLY A 230 -0.50 2.85 9.34
C GLY A 230 0.78 3.19 10.12
N ALA A 231 0.75 3.24 11.46
CA ALA A 231 1.94 3.38 12.29
C ALA A 231 2.78 2.10 12.38
N GLN A 232 2.30 0.98 11.81
CA GLN A 232 3.11 -0.23 11.69
C GLN A 232 4.38 0.09 10.89
N LYS A 233 5.54 -0.14 11.52
CA LYS A 233 6.82 -0.01 10.84
C LYS A 233 6.80 -0.96 9.65
N GLY A 234 7.07 -0.44 8.45
CA GLY A 234 7.16 -1.25 7.24
C GLY A 234 8.11 -2.44 7.44
N VAL A 235 7.94 -3.47 6.62
CA VAL A 235 8.92 -4.55 6.48
C VAL A 235 10.14 -3.96 5.77
N SER A 236 11.01 -3.31 6.54
CA SER A 236 12.36 -3.05 6.06
C SER A 236 13.02 -4.41 5.91
N LEU A 237 13.56 -4.69 4.72
CA LEU A 237 14.61 -5.71 4.66
C LEU A 237 15.68 -5.27 5.64
N ALA A 238 16.16 -6.18 6.48
CA ALA A 238 17.28 -5.87 7.35
C ALA A 238 18.42 -5.33 6.47
N PRO A 239 19.16 -4.30 6.91
CA PRO A 239 20.31 -3.85 6.15
C PRO A 239 21.21 -5.07 5.90
N PRO A 240 21.64 -5.31 4.65
CA PRO A 240 22.47 -6.46 4.35
C PRO A 240 23.77 -6.37 5.17
N PRO A 241 24.39 -7.53 5.49
CA PRO A 241 25.72 -7.54 6.08
C PRO A 241 26.68 -6.65 5.27
N ASP A 242 27.66 -6.00 5.93
CA ASP A 242 28.54 -5.02 5.27
C ASP A 242 29.21 -5.57 3.99
N ALA A 243 29.55 -6.86 3.97
CA ALA A 243 30.11 -7.56 2.81
C ALA A 243 29.16 -7.60 1.57
N LEU A 244 27.85 -7.53 1.82
CA LEU A 244 26.77 -7.59 0.84
C LEU A 244 26.07 -6.22 0.68
N LYS A 245 26.70 -5.13 1.14
CA LYS A 245 26.18 -3.78 0.98
C LYS A 245 25.77 -3.49 -0.46
N GLY A 246 24.55 -2.99 -0.64
CA GLY A 246 23.95 -2.70 -1.93
C GLY A 246 23.16 -3.85 -2.56
N LEU A 247 23.14 -5.04 -1.94
CA LEU A 247 22.29 -6.16 -2.35
C LEU A 247 21.03 -6.23 -1.49
N PRO A 248 19.83 -6.37 -2.07
CA PRO A 248 18.58 -6.43 -1.33
C PRO A 248 18.32 -7.88 -0.87
N VAL A 249 19.08 -8.33 0.12
CA VAL A 249 19.00 -9.71 0.64
C VAL A 249 18.18 -9.82 1.93
N VAL A 250 17.57 -10.98 2.15
CA VAL A 250 16.77 -11.30 3.34
C VAL A 250 17.20 -12.64 3.91
N GLU A 251 17.51 -12.71 5.20
CA GLU A 251 17.87 -13.96 5.86
C GLU A 251 16.63 -14.63 6.46
N VAL A 252 16.47 -15.93 6.18
CA VAL A 252 15.50 -16.81 6.84
C VAL A 252 16.28 -17.93 7.53
N PRO A 253 16.33 -17.96 8.87
CA PRO A 253 17.10 -18.95 9.61
C PRO A 253 16.46 -20.34 9.52
N ALA A 254 17.28 -21.38 9.62
CA ALA A 254 16.80 -22.75 9.79
C ALA A 254 16.60 -23.10 11.26
N SER A 255 15.60 -23.93 11.55
CA SER A 255 15.32 -24.42 12.90
C SER A 255 16.04 -25.74 13.24
N LYS A 256 16.71 -26.36 12.25
CA LYS A 256 17.43 -27.63 12.40
C LYS A 256 18.87 -27.54 11.86
N PRO A 257 19.82 -28.30 12.44
CA PRO A 257 21.16 -28.45 11.88
C PRO A 257 21.12 -29.04 10.47
N GLY A 258 22.08 -28.65 9.63
CA GLY A 258 22.22 -29.15 8.26
C GLY A 258 23.50 -28.62 7.61
N ASP A 259 23.87 -29.17 6.45
CA ASP A 259 25.07 -28.79 5.70
C ASP A 259 24.78 -27.91 4.47
N THR A 260 23.49 -27.70 4.17
CA THR A 260 22.99 -27.09 2.93
C THR A 260 22.26 -25.77 3.22
N PHE A 261 22.47 -24.72 2.42
CA PHE A 261 21.65 -23.51 2.42
C PHE A 261 21.10 -23.20 1.03
N ALA A 262 20.10 -22.34 0.93
CA ALA A 262 19.52 -21.93 -0.34
C ALA A 262 19.73 -20.43 -0.58
N ILE A 263 20.11 -20.08 -1.81
CA ILE A 263 19.96 -18.73 -2.34
C ILE A 263 18.66 -18.72 -3.15
N PHE A 264 17.67 -17.96 -2.70
CA PHE A 264 16.36 -17.92 -3.34
C PHE A 264 16.16 -16.56 -4.04
N VAL A 265 16.20 -16.57 -5.37
CA VAL A 265 15.91 -15.41 -6.21
C VAL A 265 14.40 -15.31 -6.42
N SER A 266 13.78 -14.23 -5.91
CA SER A 266 12.32 -14.06 -5.96
C SER A 266 11.81 -13.77 -7.37
N GLY A 267 10.48 -13.78 -7.54
CA GLY A 267 9.80 -13.28 -8.73
C GLY A 267 9.90 -11.75 -8.90
N ASP A 268 9.23 -11.24 -9.93
CA ASP A 268 9.14 -9.81 -10.28
C ASP A 268 8.43 -8.95 -9.23
N GLY A 269 7.57 -9.56 -8.41
CA GLY A 269 6.96 -8.94 -7.23
C GLY A 269 7.93 -8.68 -6.06
N GLY A 270 9.18 -9.14 -6.14
CA GLY A 270 10.16 -9.05 -5.06
C GLY A 270 9.92 -10.10 -3.97
N TRP A 271 10.44 -9.87 -2.76
CA TRP A 271 10.29 -10.81 -1.62
C TRP A 271 8.87 -10.75 -1.02
N ALA A 272 7.91 -11.43 -1.67
CA ALA A 272 6.48 -11.38 -1.40
C ALA A 272 5.99 -12.55 -0.52
N GLY A 273 4.68 -12.65 -0.29
CA GLY A 273 4.08 -13.70 0.55
C GLY A 273 4.51 -15.12 0.16
N LEU A 274 4.38 -15.48 -1.12
CA LEU A 274 4.75 -16.80 -1.62
C LEU A 274 6.24 -17.12 -1.41
N ASP A 275 7.14 -16.17 -1.69
CA ASP A 275 8.58 -16.37 -1.50
C ASP A 275 8.91 -16.62 -0.02
N LYS A 276 8.24 -15.90 0.88
CA LYS A 276 8.39 -16.07 2.33
C LYS A 276 7.85 -17.42 2.81
N GLU A 277 6.70 -17.87 2.30
CA GLU A 277 6.13 -19.18 2.65
C GLU A 277 7.06 -20.33 2.22
N VAL A 278 7.58 -20.27 1.00
CA VAL A 278 8.55 -21.25 0.50
C VAL A 278 9.84 -21.20 1.33
N ALA A 279 10.37 -20.02 1.63
CA ALA A 279 11.57 -19.88 2.44
C ALA A 279 11.37 -20.35 3.89
N ALA A 280 10.21 -20.10 4.47
CA ALA A 280 9.85 -20.58 5.81
C ALA A 280 9.80 -22.12 5.84
N ALA A 281 9.15 -22.75 4.86
CA ALA A 281 9.10 -24.20 4.74
C ALA A 281 10.51 -24.83 4.59
N LEU A 282 11.41 -24.20 3.82
CA LEU A 282 12.82 -24.61 3.73
C LEU A 282 13.54 -24.47 5.08
N GLY A 283 13.33 -23.37 5.80
CA GLY A 283 13.89 -23.14 7.13
C GLY A 283 13.45 -24.21 8.15
N GLU A 284 12.17 -24.58 8.13
CA GLU A 284 11.60 -25.66 8.94
C GLU A 284 12.15 -27.05 8.59
N ALA A 285 12.49 -27.25 7.32
CA ALA A 285 13.18 -28.44 6.83
C ALA A 285 14.68 -28.46 7.17
N GLY A 286 15.22 -27.39 7.78
CA GLY A 286 16.61 -27.28 8.18
C GLY A 286 17.52 -26.62 7.16
N VAL A 287 16.98 -25.99 6.11
CA VAL A 287 17.73 -25.28 5.07
C VAL A 287 17.53 -23.76 5.25
N PRO A 288 18.53 -23.02 5.78
CA PRO A 288 18.43 -21.57 5.89
C PRO A 288 18.46 -20.98 4.49
N VAL A 289 17.75 -19.87 4.31
CA VAL A 289 17.58 -19.22 3.02
C VAL A 289 18.12 -17.81 3.08
N VAL A 290 18.92 -17.44 2.10
CA VAL A 290 19.15 -16.04 1.74
C VAL A 290 18.29 -15.71 0.52
N GLY A 291 17.24 -14.94 0.75
CA GLY A 291 16.37 -14.40 -0.29
C GLY A 291 17.02 -13.22 -1.01
N VAL A 292 16.89 -13.15 -2.34
CA VAL A 292 17.24 -12.00 -3.16
C VAL A 292 15.94 -11.37 -3.67
N ASP A 293 15.65 -10.13 -3.24
CA ASP A 293 14.50 -9.36 -3.71
C ASP A 293 14.76 -8.86 -5.14
N SER A 294 14.29 -9.63 -6.12
CA SER A 294 14.50 -9.38 -7.55
C SER A 294 13.91 -8.04 -8.00
N LEU A 295 12.79 -7.61 -7.42
CA LEU A 295 12.17 -6.32 -7.75
C LEU A 295 13.15 -5.17 -7.50
N ARG A 296 13.81 -5.16 -6.33
CA ARG A 296 14.82 -4.15 -6.01
C ARG A 296 16.13 -4.38 -6.73
N TYR A 297 16.56 -5.64 -6.87
CA TYR A 297 17.86 -5.96 -7.46
C TYR A 297 17.93 -5.55 -8.94
N PHE A 298 16.89 -5.86 -9.71
CA PHE A 298 16.78 -5.56 -11.14
C PHE A 298 16.13 -4.20 -11.42
N TRP A 299 15.96 -3.35 -10.41
CA TRP A 299 15.46 -1.98 -10.60
C TRP A 299 16.34 -1.16 -11.53
N THR A 300 17.66 -1.43 -11.49
CA THR A 300 18.61 -1.00 -12.50
C THR A 300 18.99 -2.19 -13.37
N ALA A 301 19.15 -1.96 -14.68
CA ALA A 301 19.60 -3.00 -15.61
C ALA A 301 20.87 -3.70 -15.10
N ARG A 302 20.87 -5.03 -15.16
CA ARG A 302 22.00 -5.89 -14.75
C ARG A 302 22.48 -6.72 -15.92
N THR A 303 23.78 -7.02 -15.97
CA THR A 303 24.30 -8.02 -16.92
C THR A 303 24.30 -9.40 -16.26
N PRO A 304 24.22 -10.49 -17.05
CA PRO A 304 24.34 -11.85 -16.52
C PRO A 304 25.60 -12.07 -15.67
N GLU A 305 26.74 -11.53 -16.10
CA GLU A 305 28.01 -11.64 -15.38
C GLU A 305 28.00 -10.84 -14.08
N GLY A 306 27.34 -9.68 -14.07
CA GLY A 306 27.13 -8.90 -12.85
C GLY A 306 26.32 -9.67 -11.83
N PHE A 307 25.22 -10.29 -12.27
CA PHE A 307 24.38 -11.09 -11.40
C PHE A 307 25.09 -12.34 -10.87
N ALA A 308 25.84 -13.05 -11.73
CA ALA A 308 26.65 -14.19 -11.30
C ALA A 308 27.65 -13.82 -10.20
N ARG A 309 28.37 -12.70 -10.37
CA ARG A 309 29.31 -12.20 -9.35
C ARG A 309 28.63 -11.86 -8.03
N ASP A 310 27.44 -11.26 -8.07
CA ASP A 310 26.69 -10.95 -6.85
C ASP A 310 26.18 -12.22 -6.16
N LEU A 311 25.74 -13.24 -6.91
CA LEU A 311 25.38 -14.55 -6.35
C LEU A 311 26.58 -15.26 -5.73
N GLU A 312 27.76 -15.20 -6.35
CA GLU A 312 29.01 -15.74 -5.78
C GLU A 312 29.40 -15.04 -4.47
N ARG A 313 29.24 -13.72 -4.41
CA ARG A 313 29.46 -12.94 -3.17
C ARG A 313 28.51 -13.39 -2.05
N ILE A 314 27.23 -13.55 -2.37
CA ILE A 314 26.20 -14.04 -1.43
C ILE A 314 26.56 -15.45 -0.96
N ALA A 315 26.85 -16.37 -1.89
CA ALA A 315 27.21 -17.75 -1.58
C ALA A 315 28.44 -17.83 -0.66
N SER A 316 29.49 -17.08 -1.00
CA SER A 316 30.75 -17.06 -0.24
C SER A 316 30.54 -16.53 1.17
N HIS A 317 29.74 -15.48 1.34
CA HIS A 317 29.43 -14.90 2.65
C HIS A 317 28.67 -15.89 3.53
N TYR A 318 27.54 -16.43 3.03
CA TYR A 318 26.67 -17.26 3.84
C TYR A 318 27.20 -18.67 4.08
N SER A 319 28.01 -19.21 3.16
CA SER A 319 28.74 -20.47 3.40
C SER A 319 29.67 -20.33 4.63
N GLN A 320 30.36 -19.20 4.76
CA GLN A 320 31.23 -18.93 5.91
C GLN A 320 30.43 -18.63 7.19
N GLN A 321 29.44 -17.75 7.11
CA GLN A 321 28.64 -17.34 8.27
C GLN A 321 27.86 -18.50 8.89
N TRP A 322 27.24 -19.35 8.06
CA TRP A 322 26.43 -20.47 8.54
C TRP A 322 27.21 -21.78 8.67
N GLN A 323 28.50 -21.78 8.30
CA GLN A 323 29.36 -22.97 8.30
C GLN A 323 28.78 -24.13 7.48
N ARG A 324 28.13 -23.81 6.36
CA ARG A 324 27.48 -24.76 5.45
C ARG A 324 28.25 -24.82 4.13
N LYS A 325 28.54 -26.04 3.68
CA LYS A 325 29.41 -26.29 2.53
C LYS A 325 28.65 -26.48 1.21
N ARG A 326 27.33 -26.62 1.29
CA ARG A 326 26.43 -26.92 0.16
C ARG A 326 25.31 -25.90 0.07
#